data_AF-A0A952SP27-F1
#
_entry.id   AF-A0A952SP27-F1
#
_cell.length_a   1.000
_cell.length_b   1.000
_cell.length_c   1.000
_cell.angle_alpha   90.00
_cell.angle_beta   90.00
_cell.angle_gamma   90.00
#
_symmetry.space_group_name_H-M   'P 1'
#
loop_
_entity.id
_entity.type
_entity.pdbx_description
1 polymer ?
#
loop_
_entity_poly.entity_id
_entity_poly.type
_entity_poly.pdbx_seq_one_letter_code
_entity_poly.pdbx_strand_id
1 'polypeptide(L)'
;MSVPVVAGAKLMPWIGRASFDRSGRYRYALQRQWAAGGRRVCFCMLNPSTADASKNDPTVRRCIGYAQRWGFDALEVVNIFALRSTDPRGLYEAADPIGPRNDAAIVRAAERAQLLVLAWGGHGELGGRGREVVRLVSKTKSAMCLGVTQSGEPRHPLYLSQSELPMAIPSFVLEAAGAARYAG
;
A
#
# COMPACT_ATOMS: atom_id res chain seq x y z
N MET A 1 -12.72 18.36 -12.96
CA MET A 1 -12.44 17.40 -14.06
C MET A 1 -12.90 16.03 -13.60
N SER A 2 -13.96 15.51 -14.20
CA SER A 2 -14.63 14.25 -13.83
C SER A 2 -13.87 13.05 -14.41
N VAL A 3 -13.51 12.09 -13.56
CA VAL A 3 -12.92 10.82 -13.99
C VAL A 3 -14.06 9.95 -14.51
N PRO A 4 -14.02 9.44 -15.76
CA PRO A 4 -15.09 8.61 -16.29
C PRO A 4 -15.10 7.25 -15.57
N VAL A 5 -16.25 6.90 -14.98
CA VAL A 5 -16.47 5.58 -14.37
C VAL A 5 -16.73 4.59 -15.51
N VAL A 6 -15.73 3.77 -15.84
CA VAL A 6 -15.90 2.67 -16.80
C VAL A 6 -16.49 1.48 -16.06
N ALA A 7 -17.71 1.08 -16.47
CA ALA A 7 -18.40 -0.07 -15.92
C ALA A 7 -17.70 -1.40 -16.33
N GLY A 8 -17.50 -2.29 -15.36
CA GLY A 8 -17.36 -3.74 -15.55
C GLY A 8 -16.23 -4.21 -16.47
N ALA A 9 -14.96 -4.04 -16.08
CA ALA A 9 -13.86 -4.69 -16.79
C ALA A 9 -13.88 -6.21 -16.53
N LYS A 10 -14.10 -7.01 -17.59
CA LYS A 10 -13.65 -8.40 -17.65
C LYS A 10 -12.19 -8.44 -17.16
N LEU A 11 -11.85 -9.34 -16.23
CA LEU A 11 -10.47 -9.55 -15.78
C LEU A 11 -9.62 -9.91 -17.00
N MET A 12 -8.94 -8.92 -17.60
CA MET A 12 -7.99 -9.16 -18.65
C MET A 12 -6.85 -10.02 -18.10
N PRO A 13 -6.24 -10.91 -18.92
CA PRO A 13 -5.02 -11.58 -18.52
C PRO A 13 -3.99 -10.52 -18.09
N TRP A 14 -3.48 -10.64 -16.88
CA TRP A 14 -2.53 -9.69 -16.30
C TRP A 14 -1.16 -10.33 -16.18
N ILE A 15 -0.11 -9.52 -16.33
CA ILE A 15 1.26 -9.93 -16.05
C ILE A 15 1.55 -9.67 -14.58
N GLY A 16 2.02 -10.71 -13.89
CA GLY A 16 2.29 -10.72 -12.47
C GLY A 16 3.76 -10.79 -12.14
N ARG A 17 4.21 -9.98 -11.17
CA ARG A 17 5.54 -10.11 -10.58
C ARG A 17 5.45 -9.98 -9.07
N ALA A 18 6.31 -10.67 -8.36
CA ALA A 18 6.49 -10.52 -6.92
C ALA A 18 7.98 -10.62 -6.59
N SER A 19 8.44 -9.81 -5.65
CA SER A 19 9.83 -9.85 -5.18
C SER A 19 9.88 -10.28 -3.73
N PHE A 20 10.79 -11.20 -3.43
CA PHE A 20 10.96 -11.80 -2.12
C PHE A 20 12.43 -11.77 -1.70
N ASP A 21 12.69 -11.99 -0.43
CA ASP A 21 14.01 -12.41 0.02
C ASP A 21 14.30 -13.87 -0.39
N ARG A 22 15.52 -14.34 -0.13
CA ARG A 22 15.93 -15.72 -0.49
C ARG A 22 15.12 -16.80 0.23
N SER A 23 14.67 -16.53 1.46
CA SER A 23 13.88 -17.49 2.23
C SER A 23 12.39 -17.48 1.85
N GLY A 24 11.93 -16.47 1.12
CA GLY A 24 10.51 -16.27 0.84
C GLY A 24 9.69 -15.82 2.05
N ARG A 25 10.33 -15.50 3.19
CA ARG A 25 9.70 -14.99 4.41
C ARG A 25 9.24 -13.55 4.24
N TYR A 26 10.00 -12.74 3.49
CA TYR A 26 9.69 -11.33 3.23
C TYR A 26 9.27 -11.15 1.78
N ARG A 27 8.16 -10.43 1.55
CA ARG A 27 7.76 -9.97 0.21
C ARG A 27 7.89 -8.46 0.16
N TYR A 28 8.74 -7.97 -0.73
CA TYR A 28 9.06 -6.55 -0.85
C TYR A 28 8.12 -5.80 -1.77
N ALA A 29 7.64 -6.43 -2.84
CA ALA A 29 6.70 -5.82 -3.76
C ALA A 29 5.88 -6.88 -4.51
N LEU A 30 4.68 -6.50 -4.91
CA LEU A 30 3.78 -7.24 -5.78
C LEU A 30 3.30 -6.33 -6.91
N GLN A 31 3.33 -6.80 -8.14
CA GLN A 31 2.96 -6.03 -9.32
C GLN A 31 1.91 -6.76 -10.15
N ARG A 32 1.02 -5.97 -10.74
CA ARG A 32 0.01 -6.38 -11.73
C ARG A 32 0.00 -5.38 -12.86
N GLN A 33 -0.07 -5.86 -14.09
CA GLN A 33 -0.25 -5.03 -15.26
C GLN A 33 -1.29 -5.67 -16.18
N TRP A 34 -2.31 -4.90 -16.56
CA TRP A 34 -3.39 -5.35 -17.45
C TRP A 34 -3.46 -4.52 -18.74
N ALA A 35 -2.73 -3.40 -18.83
CA ALA A 35 -2.62 -2.61 -20.04
C ALA A 35 -1.21 -2.04 -20.25
N ALA A 36 -0.89 -1.67 -21.49
CA ALA A 36 0.43 -1.17 -21.88
C ALA A 36 0.67 0.32 -21.54
N GLY A 37 -0.38 1.07 -21.14
CA GLY A 37 -0.31 2.52 -20.93
C GLY A 37 0.58 2.99 -19.77
N GLY A 38 1.06 2.06 -18.93
CA GLY A 38 2.10 2.33 -17.94
C GLY A 38 1.67 3.18 -16.72
N ARG A 39 0.42 3.69 -16.67
CA ARG A 39 -0.09 4.37 -15.49
C ARG A 39 -0.25 3.37 -14.36
N ARG A 40 0.48 3.61 -13.27
CA ARG A 40 0.61 2.75 -12.11
C ARG A 40 0.15 3.46 -10.85
N VAL A 41 -0.70 2.78 -10.10
CA VAL A 41 -1.00 3.15 -8.70
C VAL A 41 -0.23 2.23 -7.77
N CYS A 42 0.33 2.78 -6.71
CA CYS A 42 0.95 2.03 -5.63
C CYS A 42 0.06 2.08 -4.38
N PHE A 43 -0.30 0.92 -3.83
CA PHE A 43 -0.90 0.82 -2.50
C PHE A 43 0.17 0.38 -1.49
N CYS A 44 0.37 1.17 -0.44
CA CYS A 44 1.23 0.85 0.70
C CYS A 44 0.35 0.34 1.85
N MET A 45 0.33 -0.98 2.05
CA MET A 45 -0.58 -1.67 2.99
C MET A 45 0.17 -2.19 4.22
N LEU A 46 -0.48 -2.99 5.08
CA LEU A 46 0.10 -3.43 6.35
C LEU A 46 1.25 -4.43 6.17
N ASN A 47 0.91 -5.67 5.84
CA ASN A 47 1.86 -6.76 5.62
C ASN A 47 1.38 -7.69 4.49
N PRO A 48 2.29 -8.39 3.80
CA PRO A 48 1.94 -9.38 2.80
C PRO A 48 1.14 -10.55 3.39
N SER A 49 0.06 -10.93 2.71
CA SER A 49 -0.65 -12.18 2.95
C SER A 49 -0.22 -13.24 1.91
N THR A 50 -1.19 -13.91 1.28
CA THR A 50 -0.96 -15.06 0.39
C THR A 50 -0.74 -14.71 -1.09
N ALA A 51 -1.00 -13.47 -1.53
CA ALA A 51 -0.82 -13.11 -2.94
C ALA A 51 0.65 -13.18 -3.40
N ASP A 52 0.85 -13.70 -4.60
CA ASP A 52 2.16 -13.91 -5.24
C ASP A 52 2.14 -13.52 -6.73
N ALA A 53 3.09 -13.97 -7.54
CA ALA A 53 3.12 -13.61 -8.95
C ALA A 53 1.92 -14.14 -9.77
N SER A 54 1.20 -15.17 -9.35
CA SER A 54 0.11 -15.81 -10.12
C SER A 54 -1.26 -15.71 -9.45
N LYS A 55 -1.32 -15.45 -8.13
CA LYS A 55 -2.55 -15.44 -7.34
C LYS A 55 -2.83 -14.09 -6.68
N ASN A 56 -4.10 -13.67 -6.71
CA ASN A 56 -4.62 -12.52 -5.98
C ASN A 56 -5.40 -12.96 -4.73
N ASP A 57 -5.15 -12.30 -3.61
CA ASP A 57 -5.98 -12.34 -2.40
C ASP A 57 -7.14 -11.30 -2.49
N PRO A 58 -8.12 -11.31 -1.56
CA PRO A 58 -9.25 -10.39 -1.61
C PRO A 58 -8.84 -8.91 -1.61
N THR A 59 -7.81 -8.55 -0.86
CA THR A 59 -7.31 -7.17 -0.77
C THR A 59 -6.71 -6.73 -2.09
N VAL A 60 -5.88 -7.55 -2.72
CA VAL A 60 -5.28 -7.24 -4.04
C VAL A 60 -6.36 -7.08 -5.11
N ARG A 61 -7.41 -7.94 -5.11
CA ARG A 61 -8.54 -7.76 -6.04
C ARG A 61 -9.25 -6.43 -5.82
N ARG A 62 -9.41 -6.00 -4.57
CA ARG A 62 -10.00 -4.70 -4.24
C ARG A 62 -9.16 -3.54 -4.79
N CYS A 63 -7.85 -3.59 -4.62
CA CYS A 63 -6.92 -2.59 -5.15
C CYS A 63 -6.90 -2.55 -6.69
N ILE A 64 -6.97 -3.71 -7.37
CA ILE A 64 -7.10 -3.76 -8.84
C ILE A 64 -8.38 -3.06 -9.28
N GLY A 65 -9.51 -3.32 -8.61
CA GLY A 65 -10.78 -2.68 -8.94
C GLY A 65 -10.73 -1.15 -8.82
N TYR A 66 -10.11 -0.63 -7.74
CA TYR A 66 -9.89 0.82 -7.61
C TYR A 66 -9.00 1.35 -8.74
N ALA A 67 -7.86 0.72 -8.97
CA ALA A 67 -6.91 1.12 -9.99
C ALA A 67 -7.59 1.23 -11.37
N GLN A 68 -8.35 0.21 -11.77
CA GLN A 68 -9.08 0.21 -13.05
C GLN A 68 -10.13 1.32 -13.12
N ARG A 69 -10.92 1.52 -12.05
CA ARG A 69 -11.94 2.59 -12.01
C ARG A 69 -11.34 3.99 -12.06
N TRP A 70 -10.16 4.17 -11.47
CA TRP A 70 -9.42 5.43 -11.54
C TRP A 70 -8.62 5.58 -12.84
N GLY A 71 -8.74 4.63 -13.77
CA GLY A 71 -8.12 4.69 -15.09
C GLY A 71 -6.63 4.34 -15.10
N PHE A 72 -6.14 3.53 -14.16
CA PHE A 72 -4.76 3.03 -14.18
C PHE A 72 -4.64 1.72 -14.99
N ASP A 73 -3.43 1.48 -15.47
CA ASP A 73 -3.05 0.34 -16.32
C ASP A 73 -2.31 -0.76 -15.54
N ALA A 74 -1.82 -0.41 -14.34
CA ALA A 74 -1.07 -1.28 -13.46
C ALA A 74 -1.26 -0.97 -11.98
N LEU A 75 -1.08 -2.00 -11.16
CA LEU A 75 -1.03 -1.92 -9.70
C LEU A 75 0.36 -2.34 -9.22
N GLU A 76 0.87 -1.62 -8.23
CA GLU A 76 1.96 -2.06 -7.39
C GLU A 76 1.50 -2.06 -5.92
N VAL A 77 1.92 -3.07 -5.17
CA VAL A 77 1.63 -3.19 -3.75
C VAL A 77 2.95 -3.37 -3.02
N VAL A 78 3.15 -2.50 -2.05
CA VAL A 78 4.19 -2.62 -1.02
C VAL A 78 3.52 -2.62 0.35
N ASN A 79 4.28 -2.94 1.38
CA ASN A 79 3.75 -3.08 2.72
C ASN A 79 4.67 -2.40 3.73
N ILE A 80 4.12 -1.78 4.77
CA ILE A 80 4.94 -1.13 5.80
C ILE A 80 5.79 -2.14 6.57
N PHE A 81 5.35 -3.41 6.62
CA PHE A 81 6.12 -4.57 7.06
C PHE A 81 6.26 -5.58 5.91
N ALA A 82 7.45 -6.10 5.61
CA ALA A 82 7.62 -7.08 4.52
C ALA A 82 7.32 -8.52 4.95
N LEU A 83 7.23 -8.81 6.25
CA LEU A 83 6.99 -10.16 6.75
C LEU A 83 5.65 -10.70 6.24
N ARG A 84 5.70 -11.84 5.55
CA ARG A 84 4.49 -12.53 5.10
C ARG A 84 3.79 -13.20 6.28
N SER A 85 2.55 -12.81 6.52
CA SER A 85 1.68 -13.43 7.51
C SER A 85 0.22 -13.26 7.11
N THR A 86 -0.59 -14.31 7.26
CA THR A 86 -2.05 -14.21 7.09
C THR A 86 -2.73 -13.54 8.28
N ASP A 87 -2.09 -13.55 9.45
CA ASP A 87 -2.56 -12.92 10.68
C ASP A 87 -1.61 -11.79 11.09
N PRO A 88 -2.08 -10.53 11.19
CA PRO A 88 -1.27 -9.40 11.66
C PRO A 88 -0.60 -9.62 13.02
N ARG A 89 -1.13 -10.50 13.89
CA ARG A 89 -0.50 -10.84 15.17
C ARG A 89 0.93 -11.35 15.01
N GLY A 90 1.23 -12.06 13.93
CA GLY A 90 2.59 -12.53 13.63
C GLY A 90 3.62 -11.41 13.45
N LEU A 91 3.19 -10.16 13.24
CA LEU A 91 4.08 -8.99 13.21
C LEU A 91 4.60 -8.62 14.60
N TYR A 92 3.77 -8.80 15.64
CA TYR A 92 4.12 -8.47 17.02
C TYR A 92 5.08 -9.49 17.64
N GLU A 93 5.05 -10.73 17.13
CA GLU A 93 5.89 -11.84 17.60
C GLU A 93 7.25 -11.91 16.88
N ALA A 94 7.39 -11.24 15.74
CA ALA A 94 8.59 -11.29 14.93
C ALA A 94 9.68 -10.34 15.46
N ALA A 95 10.92 -10.82 15.53
CA ALA A 95 12.07 -9.99 15.87
C ALA A 95 12.33 -8.86 14.86
N ASP A 96 12.09 -9.11 13.57
CA ASP A 96 12.17 -8.10 12.50
C ASP A 96 11.00 -8.30 11.51
N PRO A 97 9.84 -7.65 11.75
CA PRO A 97 8.71 -7.69 10.82
C PRO A 97 8.91 -6.77 9.60
N ILE A 98 9.81 -5.78 9.70
CA ILE A 98 10.05 -4.80 8.63
C ILE A 98 10.78 -5.48 7.49
N GLY A 99 11.88 -6.18 7.78
CA GLY A 99 12.71 -6.86 6.82
C GLY A 99 13.73 -5.94 6.14
N PRO A 100 14.92 -6.46 5.77
CA PRO A 100 16.12 -5.64 5.52
C PRO A 100 16.11 -4.77 4.26
N ARG A 101 15.19 -5.00 3.32
CA ARG A 101 15.10 -4.26 2.04
C ARG A 101 13.77 -3.56 1.82
N ASN A 102 12.93 -3.50 2.87
CA ASN A 102 11.56 -3.05 2.72
C ASN A 102 11.46 -1.56 2.40
N ASP A 103 12.19 -0.71 3.13
CA ASP A 103 12.19 0.74 2.91
C ASP A 103 12.59 1.11 1.48
N ALA A 104 13.66 0.49 0.99
CA ALA A 104 14.11 0.69 -0.39
C ALA A 104 13.06 0.22 -1.42
N ALA A 105 12.28 -0.82 -1.11
CA ALA A 105 11.20 -1.27 -1.98
C ALA A 105 10.01 -0.30 -1.97
N ILE A 106 9.64 0.23 -0.80
CA ILE A 106 8.60 1.25 -0.63
C ILE A 106 8.95 2.50 -1.44
N VAL A 107 10.17 3.03 -1.29
CA VAL A 107 10.63 4.23 -2.01
C VAL A 107 10.58 4.00 -3.52
N ARG A 108 11.14 2.90 -4.02
CA ARG A 108 11.13 2.57 -5.45
C ARG A 108 9.72 2.43 -6.02
N ALA A 109 8.78 1.90 -5.25
CA ALA A 109 7.38 1.80 -5.68
C ALA A 109 6.70 3.18 -5.69
N ALA A 110 6.99 4.02 -4.70
CA ALA A 110 6.51 5.41 -4.66
C ALA A 110 7.04 6.24 -5.84
N GLU A 111 8.31 6.08 -6.23
CA GLU A 111 8.92 6.74 -7.40
C GLU A 111 8.25 6.34 -8.72
N ARG A 112 7.95 5.05 -8.90
CA ARG A 112 7.36 4.51 -10.14
C ARG A 112 5.88 4.83 -10.32
N ALA A 113 5.15 5.05 -9.23
CA ALA A 113 3.70 5.22 -9.29
C ALA A 113 3.32 6.65 -9.63
N GLN A 114 2.26 6.88 -10.39
CA GLN A 114 1.70 8.23 -10.55
C GLN A 114 0.90 8.60 -9.29
N LEU A 115 0.26 7.63 -8.65
CA LEU A 115 -0.50 7.78 -7.40
C LEU A 115 0.00 6.82 -6.32
N LEU A 116 0.31 7.33 -5.13
CA LEU A 116 0.62 6.54 -3.94
C LEU A 116 -0.54 6.62 -2.94
N VAL A 117 -1.09 5.48 -2.56
CA VAL A 117 -2.19 5.34 -1.61
C VAL A 117 -1.70 4.60 -0.37
N LEU A 118 -1.79 5.24 0.80
CA LEU A 118 -1.52 4.60 2.10
C LEU A 118 -2.79 3.92 2.59
N ALA A 119 -2.69 2.68 3.06
CA ALA A 119 -3.86 1.86 3.36
C ALA A 119 -3.57 0.67 4.31
N TRP A 120 -2.78 0.89 5.37
CA TRP A 120 -2.37 -0.19 6.29
C TRP A 120 -3.37 -0.52 7.41
N GLY A 121 -4.49 0.20 7.53
CA GLY A 121 -5.45 -0.06 8.61
C GLY A 121 -4.93 0.44 9.95
N GLY A 122 -5.24 -0.27 11.04
CA GLY A 122 -5.05 0.16 12.43
C GLY A 122 -3.81 -0.42 13.15
N HIS A 123 -2.77 -0.82 12.43
CA HIS A 123 -1.56 -1.45 12.99
C HIS A 123 -0.26 -0.69 12.63
N GLY A 124 -0.37 0.54 12.11
CA GLY A 124 0.80 1.35 11.77
C GLY A 124 1.59 1.81 13.00
N GLU A 125 0.96 1.87 14.18
CA GLU A 125 1.59 2.28 15.43
C GLU A 125 2.62 1.29 15.96
N LEU A 126 2.62 0.03 15.51
CA LEU A 126 3.60 -0.97 15.91
C LEU A 126 5.02 -0.46 15.58
N GLY A 127 5.82 -0.20 16.63
CA GLY A 127 7.15 0.38 16.50
C GLY A 127 7.19 1.77 15.86
N GLY A 128 6.06 2.50 15.81
CA GLY A 128 5.95 3.78 15.12
C GLY A 128 6.06 3.69 13.60
N ARG A 129 5.90 2.49 13.03
CA ARG A 129 6.27 2.19 11.64
C ARG A 129 5.51 3.01 10.59
N GLY A 130 4.21 3.22 10.78
CA GLY A 130 3.39 4.03 9.89
C GLY A 130 3.96 5.44 9.73
N ARG A 131 4.37 6.07 10.85
CA ARG A 131 4.97 7.41 10.87
C ARG A 131 6.32 7.47 10.16
N GLU A 132 7.13 6.42 10.29
CA GLU A 132 8.38 6.31 9.55
C GLU A 132 8.13 6.23 8.04
N VAL A 133 7.18 5.38 7.62
CA VAL A 133 6.85 5.24 6.20
C VAL A 133 6.29 6.53 5.61
N VAL A 134 5.44 7.25 6.34
CA VAL A 134 4.97 8.59 5.92
C VAL A 134 6.16 9.53 5.66
N ARG A 135 7.10 9.62 6.61
CA ARG A 135 8.32 10.45 6.47
C ARG A 135 9.24 9.98 5.35
N LEU A 136 9.27 8.67 5.09
CA LEU A 136 10.07 8.07 4.04
C LEU A 136 9.53 8.47 2.66
N VAL A 137 8.22 8.29 2.43
CA VAL A 137 7.61 8.54 1.12
C VAL A 137 7.34 10.01 0.84
N SER A 138 7.19 10.86 1.86
CA SER A 138 6.98 12.31 1.67
C SER A 138 8.15 13.01 0.98
N LYS A 139 9.35 12.43 1.04
CA LYS A 139 10.54 12.90 0.31
C LYS A 139 10.47 12.62 -1.19
N THR A 140 9.57 11.73 -1.62
CA THR A 140 9.48 11.23 -2.98
C THR A 140 8.18 11.68 -3.66
N LYS A 141 7.05 11.57 -2.97
CA LYS A 141 5.72 11.78 -3.56
C LYS A 141 4.69 12.14 -2.49
N SER A 142 3.80 13.06 -2.84
CA SER A 142 2.59 13.31 -2.04
C SER A 142 1.73 12.06 -1.99
N ALA A 143 1.49 11.57 -0.78
CA ALA A 143 0.68 10.37 -0.55
C ALA A 143 -0.79 10.73 -0.33
N MET A 144 -1.67 9.84 -0.79
CA MET A 144 -3.12 9.91 -0.64
C MET A 144 -3.60 8.76 0.24
N CYS A 145 -4.86 8.79 0.69
CA CYS A 145 -5.51 7.67 1.37
C CYS A 145 -6.98 7.54 0.93
N LEU A 146 -7.67 6.50 1.39
CA LEU A 146 -9.11 6.28 1.17
C LEU A 146 -9.94 6.62 2.42
N GLY A 147 -9.48 7.65 3.14
CA GLY A 147 -9.98 8.01 4.47
C GLY A 147 -9.12 7.45 5.61
N VAL A 148 -9.52 7.84 6.83
CA VAL A 148 -8.78 7.56 8.08
C VAL A 148 -9.65 6.85 9.12
N THR A 149 -9.05 6.01 9.95
CA THR A 149 -9.67 5.41 11.12
C THR A 149 -9.94 6.47 12.19
N GLN A 150 -10.64 6.09 13.27
CA GLN A 150 -10.82 6.98 14.43
C GLN A 150 -9.48 7.36 15.09
N SER A 151 -8.49 6.46 15.04
CA SER A 151 -7.11 6.72 15.49
C SER A 151 -6.26 7.51 14.49
N GLY A 152 -6.83 7.91 13.34
CA GLY A 152 -6.13 8.69 12.32
C GLY A 152 -5.24 7.87 11.38
N GLU A 153 -5.32 6.54 11.38
CA GLU A 153 -4.54 5.72 10.45
C GLU A 153 -5.24 5.55 9.09
N PRO A 154 -4.51 5.42 7.97
CA PRO A 154 -5.11 5.19 6.66
C PRO A 154 -5.91 3.90 6.61
N ARG A 155 -7.20 3.98 6.22
CA ARG A 155 -8.08 2.81 6.21
C ARG A 155 -7.62 1.74 5.24
N HIS A 156 -7.76 0.47 5.66
CA HIS A 156 -7.49 -0.69 4.82
C HIS A 156 -8.57 -0.84 3.73
N PRO A 157 -8.23 -1.16 2.46
CA PRO A 157 -9.17 -1.04 1.34
C PRO A 157 -10.27 -2.10 1.32
N LEU A 158 -10.06 -3.24 2.00
CA LEU A 158 -10.90 -4.45 1.89
C LEU A 158 -12.39 -4.19 2.16
N TYR A 159 -12.70 -3.33 3.13
CA TYR A 159 -14.08 -3.09 3.60
C TYR A 159 -14.66 -1.71 3.19
N LEU A 160 -13.91 -0.91 2.43
CA LEU A 160 -14.35 0.41 1.96
C LEU A 160 -15.14 0.31 0.67
N SER A 161 -16.02 1.27 0.35
CA SER A 161 -16.82 1.26 -0.88
C SER A 161 -15.98 1.10 -2.16
N GLN A 162 -16.47 0.37 -3.16
CA GLN A 162 -15.77 0.28 -4.45
C GLN A 162 -15.59 1.65 -5.12
N SER A 163 -16.44 2.61 -4.82
CA SER A 163 -16.43 3.95 -5.41
C SER A 163 -15.58 4.97 -4.65
N GLU A 164 -14.83 4.57 -3.60
CA GLU A 164 -13.94 5.51 -2.91
C GLU A 164 -12.98 6.18 -3.88
N LEU A 165 -12.75 7.48 -3.66
CA LEU A 165 -11.77 8.27 -4.37
C LEU A 165 -10.59 8.58 -3.44
N PRO A 166 -9.35 8.65 -3.97
CA PRO A 166 -8.20 9.06 -3.18
C PRO A 166 -8.38 10.49 -2.68
N MET A 167 -8.12 10.71 -1.39
CA MET A 167 -8.06 12.03 -0.78
C MET A 167 -6.66 12.32 -0.26
N ALA A 168 -6.33 13.61 -0.12
CA ALA A 168 -5.08 14.02 0.54
C ALA A 168 -5.06 13.46 1.97
N ILE A 169 -3.88 13.03 2.42
CA ILE A 169 -3.71 12.60 3.79
C ILE A 169 -3.91 13.82 4.72
N PRO A 170 -4.80 13.75 5.71
CA PRO A 170 -5.00 14.84 6.64
C PRO A 170 -3.70 15.20 7.37
N SER A 171 -3.45 16.49 7.59
CA SER A 171 -2.15 16.95 8.12
C SER A 171 -1.83 16.35 9.49
N PHE A 172 -2.81 16.10 10.35
CA PHE A 172 -2.59 15.45 11.65
C PHE A 172 -2.00 14.04 11.56
N VAL A 173 -2.27 13.30 10.47
CA VAL A 173 -1.64 12.00 10.19
C VAL A 173 -0.15 12.17 9.86
N LEU A 174 0.21 13.30 9.25
CA LEU A 174 1.58 13.70 8.94
C LEU A 174 2.27 14.37 10.15
N GLU A 175 1.55 15.11 10.99
CA GLU A 175 2.06 15.88 12.14
C GLU A 175 2.31 14.99 13.37
N ALA A 176 1.54 13.92 13.55
CA ALA A 176 1.91 12.86 14.49
C ALA A 176 3.27 12.22 14.15
N ALA A 177 3.77 12.39 12.91
CA ALA A 177 5.12 12.01 12.49
C ALA A 177 6.18 13.10 12.70
N GLY A 178 5.79 14.31 13.13
CA GLY A 178 6.67 15.46 13.42
C GLY A 178 6.84 15.79 14.91
N ALA A 179 5.92 15.36 15.78
CA ALA A 179 5.90 15.70 17.21
C ALA A 179 6.84 14.85 18.12
N ALA A 180 7.99 14.41 17.60
CA ALA A 180 9.12 13.92 18.41
C ALA A 180 10.18 15.03 18.59
N ARG A 181 9.75 16.28 18.73
CA ARG A 181 10.56 17.39 19.21
C ARG A 181 9.74 18.10 20.29
N TYR A 182 10.39 18.32 21.44
CA TYR A 182 9.85 18.80 22.71
C TYR A 182 9.19 17.72 23.59
N ALA A 183 9.99 16.75 24.04
CA ALA A 183 9.90 16.32 25.42
C ALA A 183 10.87 17.20 26.21
N GLY A 184 10.35 17.98 27.16
CA GLY A 184 11.13 18.60 28.23
C GLY A 184 11.46 17.57 29.31
#